data_AF-A0A833FTJ5-F1
#
_entry.id   AF-A0A833FTJ5-F1
#
_cell.length_a   1.000
_cell.length_b   1.000
_cell.length_c   1.000
_cell.angle_alpha   90.00
_cell.angle_beta   90.00
_cell.angle_gamma   90.00
#
_symmetry.space_group_name_H-M   'P 1'
#
loop_
_entity.id
_entity.type
_entity.pdbx_description
1 polymer ?
#
loop_
_entity_poly.entity_id
_entity_poly.type
_entity_poly.pdbx_seq_one_letter_code
_entity_poly.pdbx_strand_id
1 'polypeptide(L)'
;MSKKDEIVKCYNHSTKEAVGVCKQCGRAICHDCIAREVRSIACKERCEQHVERLDGFLERSVFKPFNATFVGSLIVSIMLIFLGYIISIYDPEQMLLSWGMWGIGFLLFLNALRYRGRDSKK
;
A
#
# COMPACT_ATOMS: atom_id res chain seq x y z
N MET A 1 31.62 -14.34 24.54
CA MET A 1 32.05 -14.37 23.13
C MET A 1 32.30 -12.95 22.67
N SER A 2 33.56 -12.54 22.60
CA SER A 2 33.97 -11.21 22.14
C SER A 2 33.83 -11.16 20.62
N LYS A 3 32.82 -10.45 20.11
CA LYS A 3 32.71 -10.11 18.69
C LYS A 3 33.90 -9.20 18.38
N LYS A 4 34.83 -9.64 17.52
CA LYS A 4 35.86 -8.73 16.99
C LYS A 4 35.11 -7.72 16.14
N ASP A 5 35.14 -6.45 16.53
CA ASP A 5 34.68 -5.35 15.70
C ASP A 5 35.68 -5.20 14.55
N GLU A 6 35.40 -5.90 13.45
CA GLU A 6 36.10 -5.68 12.19
C GLU A 6 35.64 -4.31 11.67
N ILE A 7 36.51 -3.31 11.82
CA ILE A 7 36.22 -1.93 11.43
C ILE A 7 36.13 -1.88 9.91
N VAL A 8 34.88 -1.86 9.41
CA VAL A 8 34.60 -1.70 7.99
C VAL A 8 34.85 -0.25 7.61
N LYS A 9 35.74 -0.04 6.65
CA LYS A 9 36.06 1.29 6.12
C LYS A 9 35.07 1.70 5.04
N CYS A 10 34.90 3.00 4.87
CA CYS A 10 34.11 3.53 3.77
C CYS A 10 34.75 3.17 2.43
N TYR A 11 33.94 2.73 1.48
CA TYR A 11 34.38 2.39 0.13
C TYR A 11 35.06 3.58 -0.58
N ASN A 12 34.62 4.81 -0.31
CA ASN A 12 35.15 6.02 -0.95
C ASN A 12 36.26 6.70 -0.15
N HIS A 13 36.37 6.39 1.14
CA HIS A 13 37.33 7.01 2.06
C HIS A 13 37.99 5.92 2.92
N SER A 14 39.21 5.54 2.55
CA SER A 14 40.00 4.53 3.27
C SER A 14 40.43 4.95 4.69
N THR A 15 40.26 6.23 5.02
CA THR A 15 40.57 6.84 6.31
C THR A 15 39.36 6.96 7.24
N LYS A 16 38.13 6.75 6.73
CA LYS A 16 36.90 6.92 7.49
C LYS A 16 36.20 5.59 7.69
N GLU A 17 35.64 5.40 8.88
CA GLU A 17 34.82 4.23 9.21
C GLU A 17 33.46 4.32 8.53
N ALA A 18 32.95 3.18 8.08
CA ALA A 18 31.62 3.11 7.52
C ALA A 18 30.58 3.05 8.63
N VAL A 19 29.53 3.86 8.50
CA VAL A 19 28.42 3.94 9.47
C VAL A 19 27.16 3.25 8.96
N GLY A 20 27.13 2.88 7.68
CA GLY A 20 26.00 2.20 7.06
C GLY A 20 26.34 1.63 5.69
N VAL A 21 25.37 0.93 5.11
CA VAL A 21 25.49 0.30 3.79
C VAL A 21 24.46 0.92 2.85
N CYS A 22 24.89 1.29 1.65
CA CYS A 22 23.99 1.80 0.63
C CYS A 22 22.98 0.73 0.19
N LYS A 23 21.68 1.04 0.30
CA LYS A 23 20.56 0.16 -0.08
C LYS A 23 20.63 -0.31 -1.54
N GLN A 24 21.20 0.51 -2.42
CA GLN A 24 21.24 0.23 -3.86
C GLN A 24 22.47 -0.56 -4.31
N CYS A 25 23.66 -0.21 -3.83
CA CYS A 25 24.91 -0.79 -4.32
C CYS A 25 25.60 -1.74 -3.34
N GLY A 26 25.08 -1.87 -2.11
CA GLY A 26 25.61 -2.77 -1.09
C GLY A 26 26.98 -2.37 -0.52
N ARG A 27 27.47 -1.17 -0.82
CA ARG A 27 28.78 -0.69 -0.35
C ARG A 27 28.67 0.00 1.00
N ALA A 28 29.65 -0.25 1.86
CA ALA A 28 29.79 0.43 3.14
C ALA A 28 30.24 1.89 2.94
N ILE A 29 29.54 2.83 3.56
CA ILE A 29 29.77 4.28 3.41
C ILE A 29 29.84 5.00 4.76
N CYS A 30 30.68 6.05 4.84
CA CYS A 30 30.77 6.94 6.00
C CYS A 30 29.68 8.01 5.96
N HIS A 31 29.52 8.74 7.06
CA HIS A 31 28.52 9.80 7.22
C HIS A 31 28.57 10.88 6.11
N ASP A 32 29.75 11.21 5.58
CA ASP A 32 29.89 12.22 4.52
C ASP A 32 29.47 11.73 3.14
N CYS A 33 29.48 10.41 2.94
CA CYS A 33 29.07 9.78 1.68
C CYS A 33 27.58 9.44 1.64
N ILE A 34 26.83 9.70 2.72
CA ILE A 34 25.39 9.47 2.80
C ILE A 34 24.64 10.64 2.15
N ALA A 35 23.74 10.32 1.21
CA ALA A 35 22.79 11.26 0.65
C ALA A 35 21.80 11.72 1.72
N ARG A 36 21.61 13.04 1.88
CA ARG A 36 20.72 13.61 2.91
C ARG A 36 19.26 13.71 2.48
N GLU A 37 19.00 13.67 1.18
CA GLU A 37 17.67 13.88 0.60
C GLU A 37 16.81 12.60 0.58
N VAL A 38 17.42 11.45 0.83
CA VAL A 38 16.78 10.13 0.71
C VAL A 38 16.41 9.60 2.10
N ARG A 39 15.23 8.98 2.24
CA ARG A 39 14.77 8.37 3.50
C ARG A 39 15.59 7.15 3.91
N SER A 40 16.28 6.53 2.97
CA SER A 40 17.12 5.36 3.19
C SER A 40 18.59 5.64 2.86
N ILE A 41 19.51 4.87 3.45
CA ILE A 41 20.96 5.09 3.30
C ILE A 41 21.36 4.83 1.85
N ALA A 42 21.85 5.88 1.17
CA ALA A 42 22.30 5.83 -0.22
C ALA A 42 23.61 6.60 -0.41
N CYS A 43 24.41 6.20 -1.39
CA CYS A 43 25.61 6.96 -1.79
C CYS A 43 25.22 8.31 -2.42
N LYS A 44 25.79 9.39 -1.88
CA LYS A 44 25.72 10.74 -2.46
C LYS A 44 26.22 10.73 -3.92
N GLU A 45 25.56 11.49 -4.80
CA GLU A 45 25.93 11.69 -6.22
C GLU A 45 25.91 10.45 -7.14
N ARG A 46 25.70 9.24 -6.62
CA ARG A 46 25.63 8.02 -7.44
C ARG A 46 24.30 7.28 -7.33
N CYS A 47 23.85 7.01 -6.11
CA CYS A 47 22.66 6.18 -5.87
C CYS A 47 21.44 6.99 -5.44
N GLU A 48 21.64 8.26 -5.07
CA GLU A 48 20.61 9.20 -4.58
C GLU A 48 19.36 9.21 -5.46
N GLN A 49 19.48 9.59 -6.74
CA GLN A 49 18.35 9.65 -7.66
C GLN A 49 17.63 8.32 -7.89
N HIS A 50 18.34 7.19 -7.73
CA HIS A 50 17.74 5.87 -7.94
C HIS A 50 16.94 5.44 -6.72
N VAL A 51 17.49 5.68 -5.52
CA VAL A 51 16.81 5.35 -4.27
C VAL A 51 15.66 6.31 -4.01
N GLU A 52 15.79 7.59 -4.35
CA GLU A 52 14.69 8.56 -4.31
C GLU A 52 13.52 8.12 -5.21
N ARG A 53 13.82 7.71 -6.46
CA ARG A 53 12.80 7.15 -7.36
C ARG A 53 12.15 5.90 -6.76
N LEU A 54 12.94 4.98 -6.21
CA LEU A 54 12.45 3.74 -5.62
C LEU A 54 11.57 4.00 -4.40
N ASP A 55 11.99 4.90 -3.50
CA ASP A 55 11.22 5.27 -2.32
C ASP A 55 9.91 5.98 -2.74
N GLY A 56 9.94 6.82 -3.78
CA GLY A 56 8.73 7.40 -4.38
C GLY A 56 7.77 6.37 -5.01
N PHE A 57 8.29 5.30 -5.63
CA PHE A 57 7.48 4.18 -6.14
C PHE A 57 6.88 3.35 -5.01
N LEU A 58 7.63 3.10 -3.94
CA LEU A 58 7.16 2.38 -2.76
C LEU A 58 6.04 3.17 -2.07
N GLU A 59 6.18 4.47 -1.90
CA GLU A 59 5.11 5.30 -1.33
C GLU A 59 3.80 5.22 -2.13
N ARG A 60 3.90 5.21 -3.47
CA ARG A 60 2.72 5.12 -4.34
C ARG A 60 2.09 3.73 -4.39
N SER A 61 2.89 2.67 -4.29
CA SER A 61 2.39 1.30 -4.36
C SER A 61 1.88 0.77 -3.02
N VAL A 62 2.43 1.25 -1.90
CA VAL A 62 2.05 0.82 -0.55
C VAL A 62 0.79 1.55 -0.02
N PHE A 63 0.46 2.74 -0.54
CA PHE A 63 -0.69 3.55 -0.09
C PHE A 63 -1.86 3.63 -1.08
N LYS A 64 -2.29 2.49 -1.62
CA LYS A 64 -3.73 2.30 -1.72
C LYS A 64 -4.07 1.25 -0.70
N PRO A 65 -4.47 1.62 0.54
CA PRO A 65 -5.20 0.67 1.36
C PRO A 65 -6.38 0.27 0.49
N PHE A 66 -6.30 -0.93 -0.07
CA PHE A 66 -7.42 -1.54 -0.73
C PHE A 66 -8.39 -1.74 0.41
N ASN A 67 -9.28 -0.76 0.62
CA ASN A 67 -10.15 -0.70 1.78
C ASN A 67 -11.03 -1.94 1.67
N ALA A 68 -10.62 -3.01 2.35
CA ALA A 68 -11.23 -4.33 2.23
C ALA A 68 -12.73 -4.25 2.56
N THR A 69 -13.09 -3.31 3.44
CA THR A 69 -14.47 -2.94 3.78
C THR A 69 -15.24 -2.33 2.62
N PHE A 70 -14.63 -1.49 1.78
CA PHE A 70 -15.28 -0.87 0.61
C PHE A 70 -15.50 -1.89 -0.50
N VAL A 71 -14.48 -2.66 -0.84
CA VAL A 71 -14.56 -3.66 -1.91
C VAL A 71 -15.46 -4.82 -1.50
N GLY A 72 -15.38 -5.26 -0.23
CA GLY A 72 -16.30 -6.25 0.33
C GLY A 72 -17.76 -5.78 0.29
N SER A 73 -18.05 -4.53 0.66
CA SER A 73 -19.42 -3.99 0.62
C SER A 73 -19.98 -3.93 -0.80
N LEU A 74 -19.18 -3.58 -1.80
CA LEU A 74 -19.62 -3.56 -3.20
C LEU A 74 -19.90 -4.97 -3.74
N ILE A 75 -19.01 -5.93 -3.47
CA ILE A 75 -19.17 -7.31 -3.92
C ILE A 75 -20.46 -7.92 -3.33
N VAL A 76 -20.67 -7.78 -2.02
CA VAL A 76 -21.88 -8.29 -1.35
C VAL A 76 -23.14 -7.63 -1.90
N SER A 77 -23.12 -6.32 -2.16
CA SER A 77 -24.28 -5.61 -2.71
C SER A 77 -24.65 -6.14 -4.10
N ILE A 78 -23.67 -6.30 -4.99
CA ILE A 78 -23.88 -6.82 -6.35
C ILE A 78 -24.41 -8.26 -6.29
N MET A 79 -23.85 -9.09 -5.40
CA MET A 79 -24.25 -10.49 -5.25
C MET A 79 -25.71 -10.61 -4.78
N LEU A 80 -26.14 -9.78 -3.81
CA LEU A 80 -27.52 -9.78 -3.32
C LEU A 80 -28.52 -9.29 -4.36
N ILE A 81 -28.16 -8.27 -5.15
CA ILE A 81 -28.99 -7.76 -6.24
C ILE A 81 -29.16 -8.84 -7.33
N PHE A 82 -28.07 -9.51 -7.69
CA PHE A 82 -28.11 -10.57 -8.69
C PHE A 82 -28.92 -11.78 -8.23
N LEU A 83 -28.75 -12.20 -6.97
CA LEU A 83 -29.53 -13.29 -6.38
C LEU A 83 -31.02 -12.93 -6.28
N GLY A 84 -31.35 -11.69 -5.88
CA GLY A 84 -32.72 -11.19 -5.86
C GLY A 84 -33.36 -11.15 -7.24
N TYR A 85 -32.59 -10.81 -8.29
CA TYR A 85 -33.05 -10.85 -9.67
C TYR A 85 -33.40 -12.27 -10.11
N ILE A 86 -32.55 -13.26 -9.80
CA ILE A 86 -32.78 -14.67 -10.13
C ILE A 86 -34.07 -15.16 -9.44
N ILE A 87 -34.21 -14.94 -8.13
CA ILE A 87 -35.39 -15.40 -7.37
C ILE A 87 -36.69 -14.81 -7.95
N SER A 88 -36.65 -13.54 -8.39
CA SER A 88 -37.82 -12.88 -9.00
C SER A 88 -38.30 -13.50 -10.31
N ILE A 89 -37.45 -14.24 -11.03
CA ILE A 89 -37.79 -14.87 -12.31
C ILE A 89 -38.46 -16.24 -12.10
N TYR A 90 -38.03 -16.99 -11.09
CA TYR A 90 -38.45 -18.38 -10.91
C TYR A 90 -39.70 -18.52 -10.03
N ASP A 91 -39.84 -17.73 -8.95
CA ASP A 91 -40.92 -17.89 -7.98
C ASP A 91 -41.59 -16.54 -7.67
N PRO A 92 -42.61 -16.12 -8.45
CA PRO A 92 -43.26 -14.81 -8.29
C PRO A 92 -44.06 -14.70 -6.98
N GLU A 93 -44.33 -15.81 -6.29
CA GLU A 93 -44.99 -15.85 -4.98
C GLU A 93 -44.10 -15.32 -3.83
N GLN A 94 -42.78 -15.26 -4.02
CA GLN A 94 -41.82 -14.74 -3.02
C GLN A 94 -41.53 -13.24 -3.21
N MET A 95 -42.46 -12.49 -3.81
CA MET A 95 -42.32 -11.09 -4.18
C MET A 95 -41.85 -10.18 -3.03
N LEU A 96 -42.32 -10.45 -1.80
CA LEU A 96 -41.95 -9.68 -0.61
C LEU A 96 -40.47 -9.85 -0.21
N LEU A 97 -39.93 -11.06 -0.38
CA LEU A 97 -38.54 -11.39 -0.05
C LEU A 97 -37.58 -10.78 -1.09
N SER A 98 -37.97 -10.84 -2.36
CA SER A 98 -37.24 -10.20 -3.47
C SER A 98 -37.09 -8.70 -3.23
N TRP A 99 -38.19 -7.97 -2.97
CA TRP A 99 -38.15 -6.52 -2.75
C TRP A 99 -37.27 -6.12 -1.55
N GLY A 100 -37.25 -6.94 -0.49
CA GLY A 100 -36.33 -6.77 0.63
C GLY A 100 -34.85 -6.85 0.24
N MET A 101 -34.49 -7.80 -0.63
CA MET A 101 -33.11 -7.97 -1.11
C MET A 101 -32.65 -6.82 -2.01
N TRP A 102 -33.51 -6.31 -2.88
CA TRP A 102 -33.24 -5.12 -3.69
C TRP A 102 -33.03 -3.88 -2.81
N GLY A 103 -33.87 -3.69 -1.79
CA GLY A 103 -33.76 -2.57 -0.85
C GLY A 103 -32.47 -2.61 -0.03
N ILE A 104 -32.13 -3.76 0.53
CA ILE A 104 -30.91 -3.94 1.33
C ILE A 104 -29.66 -3.80 0.45
N GLY A 105 -29.65 -4.41 -0.74
CA GLY A 105 -28.56 -4.26 -1.70
C GLY A 105 -28.34 -2.80 -2.14
N PHE A 106 -29.41 -2.07 -2.39
CA PHE A 106 -29.36 -0.65 -2.75
C PHE A 106 -28.86 0.23 -1.59
N LEU A 107 -29.32 -0.02 -0.37
CA LEU A 107 -28.85 0.70 0.82
C LEU A 107 -27.36 0.48 1.09
N LEU A 108 -26.87 -0.76 0.97
CA LEU A 108 -25.45 -1.08 1.12
C LEU A 108 -24.61 -0.47 0.00
N PHE A 109 -25.14 -0.41 -1.23
CA PHE A 109 -24.50 0.27 -2.35
C PHE A 109 -24.38 1.78 -2.11
N LEU A 110 -25.44 2.45 -1.63
CA LEU A 110 -25.38 3.87 -1.26
C LEU A 110 -24.42 4.12 -0.10
N ASN A 111 -24.37 3.22 0.89
CA ASN A 111 -23.42 3.30 1.99
C ASN A 111 -21.97 3.18 1.49
N ALA A 112 -21.70 2.25 0.57
CA ALA A 112 -20.40 2.10 -0.07
C ALA A 112 -20.00 3.38 -0.84
N LEU A 113 -20.91 3.98 -1.62
CA LEU A 113 -20.66 5.26 -2.30
C LEU A 113 -20.37 6.39 -1.31
N ARG A 114 -21.09 6.47 -0.18
CA ARG A 114 -20.83 7.45 0.88
C ARG A 114 -19.49 7.21 1.57
N TYR A 115 -19.05 5.95 1.68
CA TYR A 115 -17.75 5.58 2.25
C TYR A 115 -16.59 6.10 1.39
N ARG A 116 -16.71 6.02 0.06
CA ARG A 116 -15.73 6.60 -0.89
C ARG A 116 -15.53 8.11 -0.67
N GLY A 117 -16.60 8.84 -0.33
CA GLY A 117 -16.53 10.28 -0.06
C GLY A 117 -15.83 10.64 1.26
N ARG A 118 -15.75 9.73 2.23
CA ARG A 118 -15.10 9.96 3.52
C ARG A 118 -13.57 9.74 3.45
N ASP A 119 -13.13 8.83 2.60
CA ASP A 119 -11.71 8.50 2.42
C ASP A 119 -10.96 9.58 1.62
N SER A 120 -11.63 10.29 0.71
CA SER A 120 -11.05 11.39 -0.08
C SER A 120 -10.74 12.67 0.72
N LYS A 121 -11.09 12.73 2.01
CA LYS A 121 -10.88 13.91 2.88
C LYS A 121 -9.79 13.72 3.94
N LYS A 122 -9.14 12.55 4.00
CA LYS A 122 -7.95 12.33 4.82
C LYS A 122 -6.70 12.39 3.95
#